data_AF-A0A2A4QK16-F1
#
_entry.id   AF-A0A2A4QK16-F1
#
_cell.length_a   1.000
_cell.length_b   1.000
_cell.length_c   1.000
_cell.angle_alpha   90.00
_cell.angle_beta   90.00
_cell.angle_gamma   90.00
#
_symmetry.space_group_name_H-M   'P 1'
#
loop_
_entity.id
_entity.type
_entity.pdbx_description
1 polymer ?
#
loop_
_entity_poly.entity_id
_entity_poly.type
_entity_poly.pdbx_seq_one_letter_code
_entity_poly.pdbx_strand_id
1 'polypeptide(L)'
;MALAHVAGESYTHYKEKWQKNAETQQREKIRVPKNIKPWFYKRNNQYFLEVRHGNKALELQKGMNAIDVGNMDNLVPTIETVIKAVVAGELDILLVPIAAIKKNVKK
;
A
#
# COMPACT_ATOMS: atom_id res chain seq x y z
N MET A 1 6.47 3.40 6.13
CA MET A 1 7.09 2.37 5.27
C MET A 1 8.24 2.92 4.44
N ALA A 2 8.03 3.81 3.45
CA ALA A 2 9.12 4.29 2.58
C ALA A 2 10.25 4.98 3.36
N LEU A 3 9.93 5.96 4.22
CA LEU A 3 10.92 6.64 5.08
C LEU A 3 11.70 5.69 6.00
N ALA A 4 10.99 4.76 6.67
CA ALA A 4 11.63 3.75 7.51
C ALA A 4 12.54 2.82 6.70
N HIS A 5 12.17 2.49 5.46
CA HIS A 5 12.97 1.65 4.58
C HIS A 5 14.22 2.37 4.05
N VAL A 6 14.16 3.69 3.86
CA VAL A 6 15.34 4.54 3.57
C VAL A 6 16.24 4.65 4.81
N ALA A 7 15.65 4.72 6.00
CA ALA A 7 16.37 4.75 7.27
C ALA A 7 16.93 3.38 7.71
N GLY A 8 16.59 2.28 7.01
CA GLY A 8 17.02 0.92 7.35
C GLY A 8 16.23 0.25 8.50
N GLU A 9 15.11 0.84 8.91
CA GLU A 9 14.28 0.37 10.02
C GLU A 9 13.07 -0.47 9.55
N SER A 10 12.73 -1.49 10.33
CA SER A 10 11.58 -2.35 10.07
C SER A 10 10.27 -1.66 10.49
N TYR A 11 9.44 -1.31 9.51
CA TYR A 11 8.14 -0.69 9.78
C TYR A 11 7.09 -1.74 10.20
N THR A 12 6.76 -1.77 11.50
CA THR A 12 5.68 -2.62 12.03
C THR A 12 4.48 -1.74 12.41
N HIS A 13 3.33 -1.97 11.76
CA HIS A 13 2.09 -1.29 12.14
C HIS A 13 1.31 -2.18 13.11
N TYR A 14 0.80 -1.62 14.21
CA TYR A 14 0.00 -2.37 15.17
C TYR A 14 -1.49 -2.17 14.92
N LYS A 15 -2.26 -3.25 14.88
CA LYS A 15 -3.73 -3.20 14.87
C LYS A 15 -4.26 -3.58 16.25
N GLU A 16 -5.26 -2.87 16.72
CA GLU A 16 -5.95 -3.22 17.95
C GLU A 16 -6.99 -4.31 17.64
N LYS A 17 -6.93 -5.43 18.36
CA LYS A 17 -7.91 -6.51 18.26
C LYS A 17 -8.44 -6.82 19.66
N TRP A 18 -9.76 -6.89 19.78
CA TRP A 18 -10.40 -7.45 20.96
C TRP A 18 -10.26 -8.97 20.93
N GLN A 19 -9.55 -9.54 21.90
CA GLN A 19 -9.37 -10.98 22.06
C GLN A 19 -9.98 -11.39 23.40
N LYS A 20 -10.79 -12.45 23.40
CA LYS A 20 -11.24 -13.07 24.66
C LYS A 20 -10.09 -13.91 25.18
N ASN A 21 -9.71 -13.67 26.43
CA ASN A 21 -8.69 -14.45 27.10
C ASN A 21 -9.31 -15.78 27.60
N ALA A 22 -8.60 -16.90 27.41
CA ALA A 22 -9.16 -18.23 27.59
C ALA A 22 -9.41 -18.59 29.07
N GLU A 23 -8.66 -17.97 29.99
CA GLU A 23 -8.79 -18.21 31.44
C GLU A 23 -9.79 -17.27 32.13
N THR A 24 -9.93 -16.03 31.68
CA THR A 24 -10.71 -15.00 32.41
C THR A 24 -12.03 -14.62 31.74
N GLN A 25 -12.34 -15.14 30.53
CA GLN A 25 -13.51 -14.80 29.71
C GLN A 25 -13.71 -13.29 29.39
N GLN A 26 -12.81 -12.42 29.86
CA GLN A 26 -12.87 -10.98 29.64
C GLN A 26 -12.28 -10.61 28.28
N ARG A 27 -12.83 -9.56 27.66
CA ARG A 27 -12.38 -9.06 26.36
C ARG A 27 -11.25 -8.07 26.59
N GLU A 28 -10.04 -8.46 26.23
CA GLU A 28 -8.87 -7.58 26.30
C GLU A 28 -8.53 -6.99 24.93
N LYS A 29 -8.08 -5.74 24.93
CA LYS A 29 -7.69 -5.01 23.72
C LYS A 29 -6.20 -5.21 23.50
N ILE A 30 -5.83 -6.18 22.67
CA ILE A 30 -4.43 -6.53 22.40
C ILE A 30 -3.96 -5.79 21.14
N ARG A 31 -2.75 -5.22 21.20
CA ARG A 31 -2.05 -4.66 20.04
C ARG A 31 -1.31 -5.78 19.31
N VAL A 32 -1.83 -6.20 18.16
CA VAL A 32 -1.23 -7.24 17.34
C VAL A 32 -0.42 -6.60 16.21
N PRO A 33 0.84 -6.99 15.98
CA PRO A 33 1.61 -6.50 14.84
C PRO A 33 0.94 -6.97 13.55
N LYS A 34 0.59 -6.02 12.69
CA LYS A 34 0.12 -6.26 11.33
C LYS A 34 1.33 -6.17 10.42
N ASN A 35 1.70 -7.30 9.84
CA ASN A 35 2.69 -7.31 8.78
C ASN A 35 2.09 -6.65 7.53
N ILE A 36 2.69 -5.55 7.07
CA ILE A 36 2.26 -4.88 5.85
C ILE A 36 3.32 -5.16 4.80
N LYS A 37 2.91 -5.82 3.71
CA LYS A 37 3.80 -6.02 2.58
C LYS A 37 4.10 -4.66 1.93
N PRO A 38 5.38 -4.33 1.70
CA PRO A 38 5.75 -3.17 0.93
C PRO A 38 5.09 -3.22 -0.46
N TRP A 39 4.73 -2.04 -0.95
CA TRP A 39 4.14 -1.80 -2.27
C TRP A 39 5.20 -1.35 -3.28
N PHE A 40 6.46 -1.36 -2.87
CA PHE A 40 7.64 -1.17 -3.69
C PHE A 40 8.59 -2.37 -3.51
N TYR A 41 9.35 -2.69 -4.54
CA TYR A 41 10.31 -3.79 -4.52
C TYR A 41 11.53 -3.46 -5.38
N LYS A 42 12.66 -4.07 -5.05
CA LYS A 42 13.91 -3.94 -5.82
C LYS A 42 14.01 -5.09 -6.81
N ARG A 43 14.26 -4.79 -8.09
CA ARG A 43 14.53 -5.77 -9.15
C ARG A 43 15.66 -5.24 -10.05
N ASN A 44 16.63 -6.08 -10.42
CA ASN A 44 17.74 -5.70 -11.29
C ASN A 44 18.44 -4.39 -10.90
N ASN A 45 18.65 -4.19 -9.59
CA ASN A 45 19.25 -3.00 -9.00
C ASN A 45 18.45 -1.69 -9.11
N GLN A 46 17.23 -1.73 -9.66
CA GLN A 46 16.29 -0.62 -9.69
C GLN A 46 15.10 -0.88 -8.75
N TYR A 47 14.55 0.19 -8.18
CA TYR A 47 13.33 0.15 -7.40
C TYR A 47 12.12 0.32 -8.30
N PHE A 48 11.09 -0.48 -8.04
CA PHE A 48 9.80 -0.43 -8.71
C PHE A 48 8.71 -0.14 -7.69
N LEU A 49 7.82 0.79 -8.02
CA LEU A 49 6.66 1.15 -7.21
C LEU A 49 5.39 0.63 -7.89
N GLU A 50 4.61 -0.18 -7.18
CA GLU A 50 3.32 -0.65 -7.68
C GLU A 50 2.18 0.14 -7.03
N VAL A 51 1.43 0.90 -7.84
CA VAL A 51 0.25 1.63 -7.36
C VAL A 51 -0.95 0.69 -7.40
N ARG A 52 -1.57 0.42 -6.25
CA ARG A 52 -2.73 -0.47 -6.15
C ARG A 52 -3.94 0.29 -5.62
N HIS A 53 -5.10 0.04 -6.22
CA HIS A 53 -6.40 0.42 -5.68
C HIS A 53 -7.09 -0.83 -5.11
N GLY A 54 -7.13 -0.94 -3.78
CA GLY A 54 -7.55 -2.15 -3.08
C GLY A 54 -6.64 -3.34 -3.42
N ASN A 55 -7.20 -4.43 -3.97
CA ASN A 55 -6.44 -5.62 -4.36
C ASN A 55 -5.89 -5.56 -5.80
N LYS A 56 -6.23 -4.53 -6.59
CA LYS A 56 -5.88 -4.46 -8.02
C LYS A 56 -4.76 -3.46 -8.26
N ALA A 57 -3.78 -3.85 -9.08
CA ALA A 57 -2.74 -2.94 -9.54
C ALA A 57 -3.32 -1.99 -10.60
N LEU A 58 -3.00 -0.71 -10.48
CA LEU A 58 -3.39 0.34 -11.40
C LEU A 58 -2.48 0.25 -12.62
N GLU A 59 -3.05 0.10 -13.81
CA GLU A 59 -2.32 0.22 -15.07
C GLU A 59 -2.15 1.70 -15.40
N LEU A 60 -0.94 2.23 -15.22
CA LEU A 60 -0.60 3.62 -15.54
C LEU A 60 -0.40 3.80 -17.05
N GLN A 61 0.10 2.75 -17.71
CA GLN A 61 0.11 2.59 -19.15
C GLN A 61 -0.32 1.15 -19.47
N LYS A 62 -0.79 0.89 -20.70
CA LYS A 62 -1.28 -0.43 -21.12
C LYS A 62 -0.21 -1.51 -20.86
N GLY A 63 -0.48 -2.43 -19.93
CA GLY A 63 0.45 -3.50 -19.55
C GLY A 63 1.59 -3.09 -18.60
N MET A 64 1.61 -1.86 -18.10
CA MET A 64 2.58 -1.37 -17.12
C MET A 64 1.89 -0.97 -15.81
N ASN A 65 2.14 -1.80 -14.79
CA ASN A 65 1.53 -1.68 -13.47
C ASN A 65 2.53 -1.15 -12.41
N ALA A 66 3.79 -0.95 -12.79
CA ALA A 66 4.86 -0.53 -11.90
C ALA A 66 5.61 0.66 -12.50
N ILE A 67 5.92 1.64 -11.65
CA ILE A 67 6.73 2.81 -11.98
C ILE A 67 8.19 2.46 -11.67
N ASP A 68 9.09 2.67 -12.63
CA ASP A 68 10.53 2.61 -12.39
C ASP A 68 10.97 3.85 -11.60
N VAL A 69 11.56 3.63 -10.45
CA VAL A 69 12.04 4.65 -9.51
C VAL A 69 13.56 4.82 -9.64
N GLY A 70 14.25 3.83 -10.21
CA GLY A 70 15.72 3.77 -10.22
C GLY A 70 16.27 3.55 -8.81
N ASN A 71 16.82 4.60 -8.19
CA ASN A 71 17.51 4.52 -6.89
C ASN A 71 16.58 4.67 -5.68
N MET A 72 17.07 4.21 -4.52
CA MET A 72 16.34 4.28 -3.26
C MET A 72 16.01 5.73 -2.85
N ASP A 73 16.90 6.68 -3.12
CA ASP A 73 16.71 8.10 -2.83
C ASP A 73 15.55 8.71 -3.61
N ASN A 74 15.28 8.18 -4.81
CA ASN A 74 14.18 8.63 -5.65
C ASN A 74 12.83 8.05 -5.23
N LEU A 75 12.80 7.05 -4.32
CA LEU A 75 11.56 6.40 -3.91
C LEU A 75 10.59 7.36 -3.24
N VAL A 76 11.08 8.18 -2.31
CA VAL A 76 10.24 9.16 -1.61
C VAL A 76 9.70 10.24 -2.56
N PRO A 77 10.52 10.94 -3.37
CA PRO A 77 9.99 11.96 -4.27
C PRO A 77 9.08 11.37 -5.36
N THR A 78 9.33 10.17 -5.86
CA THR A 78 8.40 9.53 -6.80
C THR A 78 7.04 9.25 -6.16
N ILE A 79 7.02 8.75 -4.91
CA ILE A 79 5.78 8.55 -4.15
C ILE A 79 5.03 9.88 -3.97
N GLU A 80 5.72 10.96 -3.62
CA GLU A 80 5.11 12.28 -3.48
C GLU A 80 4.53 12.82 -4.79
N THR A 81 5.24 12.65 -5.91
CA THR A 81 4.73 13.02 -7.23
C THR A 81 3.48 12.23 -7.58
N VAL A 82 3.46 10.92 -7.32
CA VAL A 82 2.26 10.09 -7.53
C VAL A 82 1.11 10.58 -6.67
N ILE A 83 1.35 10.91 -5.39
CA ILE A 83 0.32 11.46 -4.51
C ILE A 83 -0.23 12.78 -5.06
N LYS A 84 0.63 13.69 -5.52
CA LYS A 84 0.22 14.97 -6.12
C LYS A 84 -0.63 14.77 -7.38
N ALA A 85 -0.23 13.86 -8.27
CA ALA A 85 -0.98 13.54 -9.48
C ALA A 85 -2.36 12.90 -9.17
N VAL A 86 -2.42 12.06 -8.13
CA VAL A 86 -3.71 11.50 -7.64
C VAL A 86 -4.59 12.60 -7.05
N VAL A 87 -4.02 13.53 -6.26
CA VAL A 87 -4.78 14.65 -5.66
C VAL A 87 -5.26 15.64 -6.73
N ALA A 88 -4.47 15.84 -7.79
CA ALA A 88 -4.85 16.67 -8.94
C ALA A 88 -5.97 16.04 -9.79
N GLY A 89 -6.34 14.79 -9.53
CA GLY A 89 -7.40 14.08 -10.23
C GLY A 89 -7.01 13.57 -11.62
N GLU A 90 -5.73 13.65 -11.98
CA GLU A 90 -5.24 13.21 -13.30
C GLU A 90 -5.33 11.69 -13.47
N LEU A 91 -5.32 10.94 -12.35
CA LEU A 91 -5.47 9.49 -12.34
C LEU A 91 -6.91 9.01 -12.18
N ASP A 92 -7.89 9.88 -11.95
CA ASP A 92 -9.29 9.47 -11.79
C ASP A 92 -9.83 8.80 -13.06
N ILE A 93 -9.39 9.24 -14.24
CA ILE A 93 -9.76 8.64 -15.53
C ILE A 93 -9.35 7.15 -15.58
N LEU A 94 -8.19 6.81 -15.02
CA LEU A 94 -7.71 5.43 -14.91
C LEU A 94 -8.40 4.65 -13.78
N LEU A 95 -8.95 5.36 -12.79
CA LEU A 95 -9.62 4.78 -11.64
C LEU A 95 -11.07 4.36 -11.92
N VAL A 96 -11.80 5.12 -12.77
CA VAL A 96 -13.18 4.83 -13.18
C VAL A 96 -13.41 3.36 -13.60
N PRO A 97 -12.62 2.74 -14.49
CA PRO A 97 -12.82 1.34 -14.88
C PRO A 97 -12.54 0.34 -13.73
N ILE A 98 -11.70 0.70 -12.77
CA ILE A 98 -11.33 -0.17 -11.64
C ILE A 98 -12.38 -0.10 -10.52
N ALA A 99 -12.91 1.10 -10.26
CA ALA A 99 -13.93 1.37 -9.25
C ALA A 99 -15.28 0.71 -9.57
N ALA A 100 -15.59 0.46 -10.84
CA ALA A 100 -16.83 -0.18 -11.28
C ALA A 100 -16.99 -1.63 -10.79
N ILE A 101 -15.95 -2.26 -10.22
CA ILE A 101 -15.98 -3.68 -9.90
C ILE A 101 -16.49 -3.93 -8.48
N LYS A 102 -17.84 -3.98 -8.42
CA LYS A 102 -18.77 -4.61 -7.45
C LYS A 102 -18.65 -4.24 -5.96
N LYS A 103 -19.65 -3.48 -5.50
CA LYS A 103 -20.20 -3.53 -4.14
C LYS A 103 -20.54 -5.00 -3.81
N ASN A 104 -19.71 -5.66 -3.01
CA ASN A 104 -20.09 -6.93 -2.42
C ASN A 104 -21.07 -6.62 -1.28
N VAL A 105 -22.35 -6.47 -1.62
CA VAL A 105 -23.45 -6.44 -0.64
C VAL A 105 -23.51 -7.84 -0.05
N LYS A 106 -22.97 -8.01 1.16
CA LYS A 106 -23.18 -9.23 1.93
C LYS A 106 -24.68 -9.31 2.25
N LYS A 107 -25.37 -10.27 1.66
CA LYS A 107 -26.68 -10.77 2.12
C LYS A 107 -26.49 -11.60 3.37
#